data_AF-A0A7X9IIV2-F1
#
_entry.id   AF-A0A7X9IIV2-F1
#
_cell.length_a   1.000
_cell.length_b   1.000
_cell.length_c   1.000
_cell.angle_alpha   90.00
_cell.angle_beta   90.00
_cell.angle_gamma   90.00
#
_symmetry.space_group_name_H-M   'P 1'
#
loop_
_entity.id
_entity.type
_entity.pdbx_description
1 polymer ?
#
loop_
_entity_poly.entity_id
_entity_poly.type
_entity_poly.pdbx_seq_one_letter_code
_entity_poly.pdbx_strand_id
1 'polypeptide(L)'
;MGTGLPIVHFAKIDNDPAATYLLDYNNSLVIDEKERLENSAANFIEFCIINKRKRIKYDVVGETFKKNTSKYNARIIKNFIYSI
;
A
#
# COMPACT_ATOMS: atom_id res chain seq x y z
N MET A 1 -4.60 15.56 8.06
CA MET A 1 -3.40 14.80 7.62
C MET A 1 -3.78 13.32 7.60
N GLY A 2 -3.78 12.67 6.43
CA GLY A 2 -4.09 11.25 6.32
C GLY A 2 -2.93 10.43 6.88
N THR A 3 -3.18 9.64 7.92
CA THR A 3 -2.23 8.63 8.40
C THR A 3 -2.46 7.34 7.62
N GLY A 4 -1.39 6.64 7.25
CA GLY A 4 -1.49 5.30 6.66
C GLY A 4 -2.07 4.33 7.69
N LEU A 5 -3.34 3.98 7.53
CA LEU A 5 -4.00 2.92 8.28
C LEU A 5 -3.49 1.56 7.78
N PRO A 6 -3.52 0.52 8.62
CA PRO A 6 -3.33 -0.85 8.15
C PRO A 6 -4.37 -1.19 7.07
N ILE A 7 -3.93 -1.76 5.96
CA ILE A 7 -4.80 -2.14 4.83
C ILE A 7 -4.88 -3.66 4.75
N VAL A 8 -6.07 -4.20 4.58
CA VAL A 8 -6.27 -5.61 4.21
C VAL A 8 -6.91 -5.62 2.84
N HIS A 9 -6.26 -6.26 1.88
CA HIS A 9 -6.70 -6.37 0.50
C HIS A 9 -7.01 -7.81 0.17
N PHE A 10 -8.16 -8.05 -0.47
CA PHE A 10 -8.56 -9.37 -0.95
C PHE A 10 -8.33 -9.40 -2.45
N ALA A 11 -7.33 -10.19 -2.89
CA ALA A 11 -7.00 -10.36 -4.29
C ALA A 11 -7.82 -11.54 -4.83
N LYS A 12 -8.67 -11.24 -5.82
CA LYS A 12 -9.55 -12.24 -6.47
C LYS A 12 -9.03 -12.69 -7.83
N ILE A 13 -8.31 -11.80 -8.51
CA ILE A 13 -7.79 -12.00 -9.86
C ILE A 13 -6.28 -12.23 -9.81
N ASP A 14 -5.79 -13.03 -10.75
CA ASP A 14 -4.34 -13.15 -10.97
C ASP A 14 -3.79 -11.80 -11.44
N ASN A 15 -2.63 -11.41 -10.92
CA ASN A 15 -2.00 -10.10 -11.20
C ASN A 15 -2.88 -8.89 -10.86
N ASP A 16 -3.53 -8.90 -9.70
CA ASP A 16 -4.22 -7.70 -9.19
C ASP A 16 -3.23 -6.51 -9.11
N PRO A 17 -3.46 -5.41 -9.85
CA PRO A 17 -2.59 -4.26 -9.83
C PRO A 17 -2.44 -3.67 -8.43
N ALA A 18 -3.53 -3.64 -7.64
CA ALA A 18 -3.51 -3.12 -6.28
C ALA A 18 -2.67 -4.01 -5.36
N ALA A 19 -2.74 -5.33 -5.51
CA ALA A 19 -1.89 -6.25 -4.76
C ALA A 19 -0.40 -5.98 -5.03
N THR A 20 -0.04 -5.73 -6.29
CA THR A 20 1.36 -5.41 -6.66
C THR A 20 1.87 -4.15 -5.94
N TYR A 21 1.05 -3.10 -5.85
CA TYR A 21 1.41 -1.89 -5.11
C TYR A 21 1.46 -2.09 -3.60
N LEU A 22 0.60 -2.96 -3.05
CA LEU A 22 0.50 -3.20 -1.61
C LEU A 22 1.57 -4.16 -1.09
N LEU A 23 2.19 -4.98 -1.95
CA LEU A 23 3.33 -5.82 -1.55
C LEU A 23 4.52 -4.98 -1.04
N ASP A 24 4.73 -3.79 -1.59
CA ASP A 24 5.80 -2.87 -1.17
C ASP A 24 5.43 -2.03 0.07
N TYR A 25 4.20 -2.17 0.59
CA TYR A 25 3.72 -1.40 1.73
C TYR A 25 3.73 -2.22 3.02
N ASN A 26 4.65 -1.87 3.93
CA ASN A 26 4.85 -2.56 5.21
C ASN A 26 3.62 -2.60 6.15
N ASN A 27 2.53 -1.91 5.83
CA ASN A 27 1.31 -1.89 6.63
C ASN A 27 0.10 -2.36 5.82
N SER A 28 0.31 -3.31 4.92
CA SER A 28 -0.75 -4.06 4.27
C SER A 28 -0.59 -5.56 4.39
N LEU A 29 -1.73 -6.24 4.34
CA LEU A 29 -1.85 -7.67 4.11
C LEU A 29 -2.64 -7.88 2.83
N VAL A 30 -2.11 -8.69 1.92
CA VAL A 30 -2.84 -9.18 0.75
C VAL A 30 -3.26 -10.62 1.03
N ILE A 31 -4.55 -10.91 0.92
CA ILE A 31 -5.13 -12.24 1.04
C ILE A 31 -5.58 -12.68 -0.35
N ASP A 32 -5.06 -13.80 -0.84
CA ASP A 32 -5.57 -14.42 -2.06
C ASP A 32 -6.85 -15.20 -1.74
N GLU A 33 -7.95 -14.87 -2.41
CA GLU A 33 -9.24 -15.56 -2.22
C GLU A 33 -9.20 -17.04 -2.68
N LYS A 34 -8.18 -17.43 -3.46
CA LYS A 34 -7.97 -18.81 -3.90
C LYS A 34 -7.22 -19.66 -2.86
N GLU A 35 -6.59 -19.04 -1.86
CA GLU A 35 -5.91 -19.76 -0.79
C GLU A 35 -6.90 -20.45 0.17
N ARG A 36 -6.40 -21.44 0.90
CA ARG A 36 -7.17 -22.10 1.96
C ARG A 36 -7.50 -21.10 3.06
N LEU A 37 -8.77 -21.08 3.46
CA LEU A 37 -9.29 -20.16 4.47
C LEU A 37 -8.49 -20.21 5.78
N GLU A 38 -8.03 -21.39 6.20
CA GLU A 38 -7.27 -21.57 7.44
C GLU A 38 -5.94 -20.80 7.41
N ASN A 39 -5.25 -20.80 6.26
CA ASN A 39 -3.99 -20.08 6.09
C ASN A 39 -4.24 -18.57 6.10
N SER A 40 -5.24 -18.11 5.35
CA SER A 40 -5.63 -16.70 5.28
C SER A 40 -6.09 -16.16 6.63
N ALA A 41 -6.83 -16.96 7.40
CA ALA A 41 -7.27 -16.60 8.74
C ALA A 41 -6.10 -16.46 9.73
N ALA A 42 -5.13 -17.38 9.69
CA ALA A 42 -3.93 -17.29 10.52
C ALA A 42 -3.14 -16.00 10.21
N ASN A 43 -2.88 -15.73 8.93
CA ASN A 43 -2.18 -14.52 8.46
C ASN A 43 -2.93 -13.24 8.87
N PHE A 44 -4.26 -13.24 8.76
CA PHE A 44 -5.09 -12.10 9.16
C PHE A 44 -5.02 -11.82 10.67
N ILE A 45 -5.09 -12.86 11.51
CA ILE A 45 -4.98 -12.73 12.96
C ILE A 45 -3.62 -12.16 13.34
N GLU A 46 -2.54 -12.71 12.77
CA GLU A 46 -1.18 -12.23 13.01
C GLU A 46 -1.03 -10.77 12.60
N PHE A 47 -1.50 -10.40 11.40
CA PHE A 47 -1.47 -9.02 10.93
C PHE A 47 -2.20 -8.06 11.87
N CYS A 48 -3.39 -8.46 12.34
CA CYS A 48 -4.18 -7.66 13.28
C CYS A 48 -3.45 -7.45 14.61
N ILE A 49 -2.76 -8.47 15.13
CA ILE A 49 -1.98 -8.38 16.37
C ILE A 49 -0.78 -7.44 16.17
N ILE A 50 0.01 -7.66 15.11
CA ILE A 50 1.22 -6.91 14.83
C ILE A 50 0.92 -5.44 14.52
N ASN A 51 -0.15 -5.14 13.79
CA ASN A 51 -0.45 -3.81 13.29
C ASN A 51 -1.54 -3.08 14.09
N LYS A 52 -1.98 -3.65 15.22
CA LYS A 52 -2.93 -3.01 16.13
C LYS A 52 -2.45 -1.62 16.53
N ARG A 53 -3.28 -0.61 16.26
CA ARG A 53 -3.01 0.82 16.56
C ARG A 53 -1.78 1.40 15.87
N LYS A 54 -1.10 0.66 14.97
CA LYS A 54 -0.02 1.23 14.16
C LYS A 54 -0.63 2.21 13.16
N ARG A 55 -0.07 3.42 13.15
CA ARG A 55 -0.36 4.43 12.15
C ARG A 55 0.95 4.85 11.52
N ILE A 56 1.04 4.73 10.21
CA ILE A 56 2.22 5.21 9.49
C ILE A 56 2.04 6.71 9.22
N LYS A 57 3.11 7.48 9.52
CA LYS A 57 3.17 8.91 9.21
C LYS A 57 3.14 9.10 7.69
N TYR A 58 2.49 10.17 7.25
CA TYR A 58 2.40 10.50 5.82
C TYR A 58 3.76 10.51 5.12
N ASP A 59 4.80 11.07 5.77
CA ASP A 59 6.14 11.15 5.19
C ASP A 59 6.73 9.77 4.86
N VAL A 60 6.48 8.77 5.70
CA VAL A 60 6.93 7.40 5.47
C VAL A 60 6.20 6.79 4.28
N VAL A 61 4.88 6.98 4.18
CA VAL A 61 4.08 6.55 3.02
C VAL A 61 4.55 7.27 1.74
N GLY A 62 4.86 8.56 1.86
CA GLY A 62 5.32 9.39 0.75
C GLY A 62 6.70 9.00 0.23
N GLU A 63 7.61 8.52 1.09
CA GLU A 63 8.89 7.96 0.63
C GLU A 63 8.70 6.60 -0.05
N THR A 64 7.85 5.70 0.49
CA THR A 64 7.53 4.42 -0.17
C THR A 64 6.92 4.64 -1.56
N PHE A 65 5.97 5.57 -1.67
CA PHE A 65 5.24 5.85 -2.90
C PHE A 65 5.61 7.20 -3.52
N LYS A 66 6.92 7.50 -3.56
CA LYS A 66 7.43 8.81 -3.99
C LYS A 66 6.90 9.26 -5.35
N LYS A 67 6.83 8.35 -6.32
CA LYS A 67 6.32 8.62 -7.68
C LYS A 67 4.82 8.93 -7.71
N ASN A 68 4.08 8.54 -6.68
CA ASN A 68 2.64 8.73 -6.56
C ASN A 68 2.30 9.96 -5.67
N THR A 69 3.32 10.72 -5.24
CA THR A 69 3.10 11.95 -4.48
C THR A 69 2.76 13.13 -5.39
N SER A 70 1.92 14.04 -4.89
CA SER A 70 1.62 15.31 -5.58
C SER A 70 2.89 16.13 -5.86
N LYS A 71 3.87 16.08 -4.96
CA LYS A 71 5.18 16.75 -5.13
C LYS A 71 5.96 16.21 -6.33
N TYR A 72 5.96 14.90 -6.54
CA TYR A 72 6.61 14.29 -7.69
C TYR A 72 5.92 14.69 -9.00
N ASN A 73 4.58 14.64 -9.03
CA ASN A 73 3.79 15.04 -10.19
C ASN A 73 4.01 16.52 -10.53
N ALA A 74 3.98 17.41 -9.53
CA ALA A 74 4.26 18.83 -9.72
C ALA A 74 5.66 19.08 -10.30
N ARG A 75 6.66 18.31 -9.87
CA ARG A 75 8.02 18.39 -10.43
C ARG A 75 8.08 17.97 -11.89
N ILE A 76 7.40 16.88 -12.28
CA ILE A 76 7.33 16.44 -13.67
C ILE A 76 6.66 17.52 -14.54
N ILE A 77 5.50 18.01 -14.12
CA ILE A 77 4.75 19.05 -14.85
C ILE A 77 5.61 20.31 -15.02
N LYS A 78 6.27 20.74 -13.94
CA LYS A 78 7.20 21.88 -13.99
C LYS A 78 8.28 21.65 -15.04
N ASN A 79 8.97 20.52 -15.00
CA ASN A 79 10.04 20.22 -15.95
C ASN A 79 9.53 20.22 -17.39
N PHE A 80 8.33 19.68 -17.64
CA PHE A 80 7.72 19.67 -18.98
C PHE A 80 7.44 21.10 -19.49
N ILE A 81 6.87 21.96 -18.64
CA ILE A 81 6.56 23.35 -19.00
C ILE A 81 7.82 24.17 -19.32
N TYR A 82 8.91 23.98 -18.57
CA TYR A 82 10.16 24.73 -18.74
C TYR A 82 11.18 24.08 -19.69
N SER A 83 10.82 22.95 -20.33
CA SER A 83 11.63 22.31 -21.38
C SER A 83 11.16 22.63 -22.80
N ILE A 84 10.12 23.47 -22.92
CA ILE A 84 9.59 24.06 -24.16
C ILE A 84 10.08 25.52 -24.20
#